data_AF-A0A8K0JIM4-F1
#
_entry.id   AF-A0A8K0JIM4-F1
#
_cell.length_a   1.000
_cell.length_b   1.000
_cell.length_c   1.000
_cell.angle_alpha   90.00
_cell.angle_beta   90.00
_cell.angle_gamma   90.00
#
_symmetry.space_group_name_H-M   'P 1'
#
loop_
_entity.id
_entity.type
_entity.pdbx_description
1 polymer ?
#
loop_
_entity_poly.entity_id
_entity_poly.type
_entity_poly.pdbx_seq_one_letter_code
_entity_poly.pdbx_strand_id
1 'polypeptide(L)'
;MLLSTSTRINHLSRARNIRLPSSSSTATTISTTYRSLSTNNPINANANTMLTPPPTPKQPRSNLPGSNNTKPGRTLTLDTIHKSILNVEYAVRGELAIKADKYTQMLKSQRGGKDLGGMESRNGEKGEGKEKDGKEDLGEQLPFDKVVTANIGNPQQRGLDQKPITFWRQVISLLEYPDLLSHPLTPQIYPVDTIERAKKLYGEIGSVGAYTHSKGVKEIRERVAKFIERRDGFPSDPEHIFLTAGASAGVSQLLNVALSPGDGVLVPIPQYPLYTATLAALSCHPVPYQLQESSGWSLSQPVLQAAIDSVDRDKTPIKALVVINPGNPTGGCLEEKDMREIVRMCHDQGLVLMADEVYQTNIYYPETKPFVSFKKVLREMEREQDGENPITPGVVELISFHSLSKGVSGECGRRGGYFELVNIDEQVVDQIYKMASISLCPPVTGQVGVDLLVDPPKPGEPSYAQFEKETNVTHQSLLDRSAYMSEKFNALPGMSCQKAEGAMYLFPSIEMPDKALKEAEKRGKPADVMYALDLLDATGICAVAGSGFGQKEGTYHLRVTALCPGVEEYVGKIEDFHKDFMKRYA
;
A
#
# COMPACT_ATOMS: atom_id res chain seq x y z
N MET A 1 -49.10 -5.75 -42.18
CA MET A 1 -48.84 -6.03 -43.61
C MET A 1 -47.34 -6.28 -43.73
N LEU A 2 -46.75 -7.38 -44.17
CA LEU A 2 -47.09 -8.70 -44.74
C LEU A 2 -45.82 -9.56 -44.43
N LEU A 3 -45.92 -10.66 -43.68
CA LEU A 3 -45.84 -12.06 -44.14
C LEU A 3 -44.69 -12.48 -45.08
N SER A 4 -43.84 -13.39 -44.55
CA SER A 4 -43.51 -14.72 -45.12
C SER A 4 -42.49 -14.77 -46.28
N THR A 5 -41.44 -15.62 -46.31
CA THR A 5 -41.49 -17.09 -46.50
C THR A 5 -40.15 -17.79 -46.24
N SER A 6 -40.27 -19.06 -45.84
CA SER A 6 -39.31 -20.16 -45.66
C SER A 6 -38.56 -20.61 -46.93
N THR A 7 -37.33 -21.15 -46.80
CA THR A 7 -36.88 -22.34 -47.56
C THR A 7 -35.77 -23.13 -46.82
N ARG A 8 -36.02 -24.41 -46.54
CA ARG A 8 -35.03 -25.49 -46.27
C ARG A 8 -34.75 -26.25 -47.57
N ILE A 9 -33.50 -26.66 -47.83
CA ILE A 9 -33.17 -27.86 -48.62
C ILE A 9 -31.91 -28.56 -48.04
N ASN A 10 -32.02 -29.88 -47.86
CA ASN A 10 -31.00 -30.87 -47.48
C ASN A 10 -30.29 -31.46 -48.72
N HIS A 11 -29.05 -31.96 -48.57
CA HIS A 11 -28.51 -33.28 -49.01
C HIS A 11 -26.97 -33.32 -48.80
N LEU A 12 -26.41 -34.19 -47.94
CA LEU A 12 -25.80 -35.52 -48.22
C LEU A 12 -24.74 -35.49 -49.35
N SER A 13 -23.54 -36.07 -49.30
CA SER A 13 -22.76 -36.96 -48.41
C SER A 13 -21.38 -37.18 -49.08
N ARG A 14 -20.28 -37.44 -48.34
CA ARG A 14 -19.33 -38.55 -48.60
C ARG A 14 -18.18 -38.60 -47.60
N ALA A 15 -17.89 -39.83 -47.20
CA ALA A 15 -16.98 -40.27 -46.15
C ALA A 15 -15.50 -40.33 -46.58
N ARG A 16 -14.60 -40.33 -45.58
CA ARG A 16 -13.42 -41.22 -45.54
C ARG A 16 -13.02 -41.55 -44.09
N ASN A 17 -12.91 -42.85 -43.84
CA ASN A 17 -12.47 -43.54 -42.63
C ASN A 17 -10.98 -43.34 -42.35
N ILE A 18 -10.57 -43.26 -41.07
CA ILE A 18 -9.43 -44.00 -40.49
C ILE A 18 -9.77 -44.36 -39.01
N ARG A 19 -9.64 -45.65 -38.65
CA ARG A 19 -9.76 -46.27 -37.31
C ARG A 19 -8.42 -46.21 -36.56
N LEU A 20 -8.35 -46.16 -35.22
CA LEU A 20 -8.27 -47.26 -34.22
C LEU A 20 -7.94 -46.65 -32.82
N PRO A 21 -7.95 -47.38 -31.68
CA PRO A 21 -9.06 -48.08 -31.03
C PRO A 21 -9.24 -47.68 -29.52
N SER A 22 -10.39 -48.08 -28.97
CA SER A 22 -10.83 -47.95 -27.58
C SER A 22 -10.33 -49.07 -26.65
N SER A 23 -10.10 -48.76 -25.37
CA SER A 23 -10.26 -49.74 -24.28
C SER A 23 -10.92 -49.09 -23.05
N SER A 24 -11.76 -49.90 -22.42
CA SER A 24 -12.85 -49.57 -21.51
C SER A 24 -12.47 -49.52 -20.03
N SER A 25 -13.12 -48.62 -19.29
CA SER A 25 -13.14 -48.54 -17.83
C SER A 25 -14.02 -49.62 -17.18
N THR A 26 -13.58 -50.19 -16.07
CA THR A 26 -14.46 -50.73 -15.02
C THR A 26 -13.94 -50.27 -13.65
N ALA A 27 -14.85 -49.72 -12.86
CA ALA A 27 -14.62 -49.26 -11.50
C ALA A 27 -15.00 -50.35 -10.50
N THR A 28 -14.21 -50.54 -9.43
CA THR A 28 -14.70 -51.15 -8.18
C THR A 28 -13.92 -50.59 -6.99
N THR A 29 -14.70 -50.05 -6.06
CA THR A 29 -14.41 -49.47 -4.75
C THR A 29 -13.63 -50.42 -3.83
N ILE A 30 -12.59 -49.93 -3.13
CA ILE A 30 -12.02 -50.62 -1.96
C ILE A 30 -11.93 -49.68 -0.76
N SER A 31 -12.61 -50.11 0.29
CA SER A 31 -12.71 -49.54 1.64
C SER A 31 -11.43 -49.74 2.44
N THR A 32 -10.98 -48.69 3.13
CA THR A 32 -9.86 -48.71 4.07
C THR A 32 -10.30 -49.31 5.40
N THR A 33 -9.60 -50.35 5.89
CA THR A 33 -9.76 -50.82 7.28
C THR A 33 -8.38 -51.02 7.89
N TYR A 34 -8.03 -50.19 8.87
CA TYR A 34 -6.85 -50.35 9.72
C TYR A 34 -7.14 -51.43 10.78
N ARG A 35 -6.27 -52.43 10.91
CA ARG A 35 -6.25 -53.35 12.06
C ARG A 35 -4.83 -53.52 12.57
N SER A 36 -4.64 -53.09 13.81
CA SER A 36 -3.50 -53.43 14.68
C SER A 36 -3.37 -54.94 14.85
N LEU A 37 -2.16 -55.45 15.06
CA LEU A 37 -1.89 -56.57 15.98
C LEU A 37 -0.38 -56.70 16.25
N SER A 38 -0.06 -56.77 17.54
CA SER A 38 1.26 -57.00 18.11
C SER A 38 1.50 -58.49 18.43
N THR A 39 2.78 -58.80 18.69
CA THR A 39 3.35 -59.81 19.62
C THR A 39 4.07 -61.04 19.05
N ASN A 40 5.36 -61.14 19.46
CA ASN A 40 6.17 -62.28 19.96
C ASN A 40 6.43 -63.47 19.00
N ASN A 41 7.61 -64.09 18.89
CA ASN A 41 8.82 -64.32 19.73
C ASN A 41 9.85 -65.08 18.82
N PRO A 42 11.05 -65.58 19.24
CA PRO A 42 11.93 -65.25 20.37
C PRO A 42 13.44 -65.12 19.97
N ILE A 43 14.24 -64.92 21.02
CA ILE A 43 15.66 -64.61 21.18
C ILE A 43 16.62 -65.73 20.74
N ASN A 44 17.80 -65.35 20.20
CA ASN A 44 19.05 -66.05 20.51
C ASN A 44 20.21 -65.06 20.65
N ALA A 45 20.95 -65.20 21.74
CA ALA A 45 22.01 -64.30 22.20
C ALA A 45 23.38 -64.72 21.67
N ASN A 46 24.22 -63.74 21.26
CA ASN A 46 25.57 -63.53 21.79
C ASN A 46 26.38 -62.47 21.02
N ALA A 47 27.37 -61.93 21.74
CA ALA A 47 28.47 -61.06 21.32
C ALA A 47 28.23 -59.53 21.35
N ASN A 48 28.54 -58.96 22.52
CA ASN A 48 28.90 -57.55 22.71
C ASN A 48 30.22 -57.22 21.99
N THR A 49 30.18 -56.26 21.08
CA THR A 49 31.36 -55.47 20.68
C THR A 49 30.93 -54.01 20.57
N MET A 50 31.19 -53.24 21.63
CA MET A 50 31.08 -51.78 21.60
C MET A 50 32.20 -51.22 20.70
N LEU A 51 31.82 -50.60 19.58
CA LEU A 51 32.73 -49.79 18.79
C LEU A 51 32.92 -48.43 19.48
N THR A 52 34.14 -48.18 19.95
CA THR A 52 34.61 -46.88 20.45
C THR A 52 34.72 -45.87 19.30
N PRO A 53 34.36 -44.59 19.49
CA PRO A 53 34.60 -43.54 18.50
C PRO A 53 36.10 -43.23 18.35
N PRO A 54 36.57 -42.76 17.19
CA PRO A 54 37.98 -42.48 16.94
C PRO A 54 38.46 -41.25 17.73
N PRO A 55 39.77 -41.13 18.02
CA PRO A 55 40.28 -40.01 18.81
C PRO A 55 40.29 -38.70 18.00
N THR A 56 39.77 -37.64 18.60
CA THR A 56 39.87 -36.25 18.12
C THR A 56 41.33 -35.79 18.00
N PRO A 57 41.73 -35.12 16.91
CA PRO A 57 43.07 -34.53 16.79
C PRO A 57 43.26 -33.41 17.82
N LYS A 58 44.39 -33.43 18.55
CA LYS A 58 44.81 -32.34 19.43
C LYS A 58 45.13 -31.10 18.58
N GLN A 59 44.34 -30.03 18.73
CA GLN A 59 44.71 -28.70 18.23
C GLN A 59 45.91 -28.15 19.03
N PRO A 60 46.84 -27.41 18.39
CA PRO A 60 47.91 -26.73 19.10
C PRO A 60 47.31 -25.58 19.91
N ARG A 61 47.71 -25.48 21.19
CA ARG A 61 47.37 -24.34 22.07
C ARG A 61 47.89 -23.05 21.45
N SER A 62 46.99 -22.22 20.94
CA SER A 62 47.30 -20.82 20.64
C SER A 62 47.34 -20.03 21.96
N ASN A 63 48.40 -19.24 22.12
CA ASN A 63 48.54 -18.28 23.21
C ASN A 63 47.39 -17.26 23.14
N LEU A 64 46.53 -17.26 24.15
CA LEU A 64 45.56 -16.18 24.37
C LEU A 64 46.32 -14.93 24.84
N PRO A 65 46.25 -13.79 24.13
CA PRO A 65 46.69 -12.52 24.68
C PRO A 65 45.72 -12.09 25.79
N GLY A 66 46.26 -11.38 26.77
CA GLY A 66 45.67 -11.16 28.08
C GLY A 66 44.23 -10.65 28.11
N SER A 67 43.57 -11.05 29.20
CA SER A 67 42.33 -10.50 29.76
C SER A 67 42.36 -8.97 29.76
N ASN A 68 41.91 -8.36 28.67
CA ASN A 68 41.44 -6.99 28.70
C ASN A 68 40.07 -7.01 29.37
N ASN A 69 40.00 -6.33 30.50
CA ASN A 69 38.81 -6.09 31.31
C ASN A 69 37.89 -5.08 30.59
N THR A 70 37.42 -5.42 29.39
CA THR A 70 36.38 -4.66 28.70
C THR A 70 35.05 -5.08 29.29
N LYS A 71 34.41 -4.16 30.03
CA LYS A 71 32.98 -4.28 30.35
C LYS A 71 32.24 -4.63 29.04
N PRO A 72 31.31 -5.59 29.04
CA PRO A 72 30.57 -5.90 27.83
C PRO A 72 29.86 -4.63 27.34
N GLY A 73 30.32 -4.14 26.18
CA GLY A 73 29.70 -2.99 25.52
C GLY A 73 28.32 -3.35 24.98
N ARG A 74 27.54 -2.34 24.58
CA ARG A 74 26.26 -2.59 23.91
C ARG A 74 26.51 -3.35 22.60
N THR A 75 25.84 -4.47 22.41
CA THR A 75 25.96 -5.30 21.19
C THR A 75 25.35 -4.63 19.96
N LEU A 76 24.23 -3.91 20.15
CA LEU A 76 23.58 -3.12 19.10
C LEU A 76 23.94 -1.65 19.27
N THR A 77 24.63 -1.11 18.28
CA THR A 77 25.07 0.28 18.15
C THR A 77 24.91 0.69 16.68
N LEU A 78 24.96 1.99 16.36
CA LEU A 78 24.90 2.45 14.97
C LEU A 78 25.99 1.81 14.08
N ASP A 79 27.13 1.46 14.66
CA ASP A 79 28.24 0.81 13.96
C ASP A 79 28.02 -0.68 13.71
N THR A 80 27.14 -1.34 14.48
CA THR A 80 26.94 -2.79 14.44
C THR A 80 25.60 -3.23 13.84
N ILE A 81 24.64 -2.31 13.69
CA ILE A 81 23.40 -2.61 12.96
C ILE A 81 23.66 -2.73 11.45
N HIS A 82 22.71 -3.33 10.74
CA HIS A 82 22.82 -3.50 9.29
C HIS A 82 22.93 -2.14 8.60
N LYS A 83 24.07 -1.87 7.95
CA LYS A 83 24.45 -0.53 7.48
C LYS A 83 23.45 0.07 6.50
N SER A 84 22.78 -0.75 5.69
CA SER A 84 21.78 -0.26 4.73
C SER A 84 20.60 0.43 5.41
N ILE A 85 20.29 0.07 6.66
CA ILE A 85 19.19 0.66 7.43
C ILE A 85 19.46 2.12 7.79
N LEU A 86 20.73 2.52 7.88
CA LEU A 86 21.10 3.92 8.13
C LEU A 86 20.72 4.84 6.95
N ASN A 87 20.55 4.29 5.75
CA ASN A 87 20.17 5.03 4.55
C ASN A 87 18.65 5.04 4.33
N VAL A 88 17.87 4.42 5.22
CA VAL A 88 16.41 4.34 5.09
C VAL A 88 15.79 5.64 5.59
N GLU A 89 15.22 6.41 4.67
CA GLU A 89 14.49 7.62 4.96
C GLU A 89 13.00 7.47 4.62
N TYR A 90 12.12 7.95 5.51
CA TYR A 90 10.67 7.92 5.31
C TYR A 90 10.01 9.22 5.76
N ALA A 91 9.99 10.20 4.85
CA ALA A 91 9.64 11.59 5.16
C ALA A 91 8.21 11.81 5.71
N VAL A 92 7.25 10.93 5.39
CA VAL A 92 5.85 11.05 5.83
C VAL A 92 5.71 11.01 7.37
N ARG A 93 6.69 10.45 8.07
CA ARG A 93 6.77 10.44 9.55
C ARG A 93 8.08 11.03 10.08
N GLY A 94 8.67 11.97 9.34
CA GLY A 94 9.92 12.62 9.71
C GLY A 94 9.77 13.75 10.74
N GLU A 95 10.70 14.71 10.70
CA GLU A 95 10.80 15.84 11.63
C GLU A 95 9.49 16.62 11.84
N LEU A 96 8.77 16.93 10.76
CA LEU A 96 7.48 17.65 10.83
C LEU A 96 6.45 16.91 11.70
N ALA A 97 6.33 15.59 11.53
CA ALA A 97 5.41 14.78 12.31
C ALA A 97 5.80 14.74 13.79
N ILE A 98 7.10 14.61 14.08
CA ILE A 98 7.62 14.63 15.46
C ILE A 98 7.32 15.98 16.12
N LYS A 99 7.52 17.09 15.41
CA LYS A 99 7.21 18.44 15.91
C LYS A 99 5.71 18.63 16.14
N ALA A 100 4.87 18.17 15.22
CA ALA A 100 3.41 18.21 15.35
C ALA A 100 2.90 17.40 16.54
N ASP A 101 3.52 16.25 16.83
CA ASP A 101 3.21 15.45 18.02
C ASP A 101 3.57 16.20 19.31
N LYS A 102 4.72 16.89 19.36
CA LYS A 102 5.09 17.76 20.49
C LYS A 102 4.05 18.86 20.72
N TYR A 103 3.62 19.55 19.66
CA TYR A 103 2.56 20.58 19.77
C TYR A 103 1.23 20.00 20.25
N THR A 104 0.88 18.80 19.78
CA THR A 104 -0.32 18.10 20.28
C THR A 104 -0.23 17.82 21.79
N GLN A 105 0.96 17.48 22.30
CA GLN A 105 1.17 17.28 23.74
C GLN A 105 1.12 18.60 24.52
N MET A 106 1.71 19.67 24.01
CA MET A 106 1.64 21.02 24.61
C MET A 106 0.20 21.52 24.73
N LEU A 107 -0.62 21.36 23.69
CA LEU A 107 -2.03 21.75 23.72
C LEU A 107 -2.83 20.96 24.76
N LYS A 108 -2.49 19.68 24.99
CA LYS A 108 -3.13 18.86 26.02
C LYS A 108 -2.74 19.32 27.43
N SER A 109 -1.47 19.65 27.67
CA SER A 109 -1.02 20.13 28.99
C SER A 109 -1.60 21.51 29.33
N GLN A 110 -1.70 22.42 28.35
CA GLN A 110 -2.33 23.74 28.51
C GLN A 110 -3.83 23.66 28.84
N ARG A 111 -4.54 22.67 28.27
CA ARG A 111 -5.95 22.41 28.59
C ARG A 111 -6.11 21.75 29.97
N GLY A 112 -5.27 20.77 30.32
CA GLY A 112 -5.29 20.10 31.62
C GLY A 112 -4.93 20.99 32.81
N GLY A 113 -4.15 22.05 32.59
CA GLY A 113 -3.84 23.06 33.61
C GLY A 113 -5.01 23.99 33.98
N LYS A 114 -6.06 24.07 33.15
CA LYS A 114 -7.27 24.87 33.43
C LYS A 114 -8.34 24.10 34.23
N ASP A 115 -8.27 22.77 34.28
CA ASP A 115 -9.29 21.91 34.92
C ASP A 115 -8.93 21.41 36.34
N LEU A 116 -7.82 21.88 36.93
CA LEU A 116 -7.39 21.53 38.29
C LEU A 116 -7.56 22.67 39.31
N GLY A 117 -8.57 23.51 39.11
CA GLY A 117 -9.07 24.43 40.13
C GLY A 117 -10.03 23.74 41.09
N GLY A 118 -9.59 22.69 41.80
CA GLY A 118 -10.43 22.05 42.82
C GLY A 118 -10.05 20.61 43.16
N MET A 119 -8.92 20.39 43.82
CA MET A 119 -8.87 19.36 44.87
C MET A 119 -7.68 19.58 45.80
N GLU A 120 -7.99 19.60 47.09
CA GLU A 120 -7.08 19.84 48.20
C GLU A 120 -5.96 18.80 48.32
N SER A 121 -4.86 19.30 48.88
CA SER A 121 -3.71 18.61 49.45
C SER A 121 -4.00 17.27 50.15
N ARG A 122 -3.07 16.30 49.98
CA ARG A 122 -2.50 15.50 51.08
C ARG A 122 -1.27 14.68 50.64
N ASN A 123 -0.20 14.83 51.43
CA ASN A 123 0.93 13.92 51.72
C ASN A 123 1.73 13.35 50.53
N GLY A 124 3.06 13.47 50.40
CA GLY A 124 4.11 13.63 51.40
C GLY A 124 4.98 12.37 51.42
N GLU A 125 6.05 12.31 50.62
CA GLU A 125 7.26 11.53 50.91
C GLU A 125 8.42 11.96 49.99
N LYS A 126 9.55 12.27 50.61
CA LYS A 126 10.79 12.73 49.97
C LYS A 126 11.63 11.52 49.56
N GLY A 127 11.99 11.44 48.28
CA GLY A 127 13.07 10.59 47.78
C GLY A 127 14.01 11.45 46.92
N GLU A 128 15.22 11.67 47.40
CA GLU A 128 16.27 12.41 46.69
C GLU A 128 16.92 11.52 45.63
N GLY A 129 16.81 11.94 44.36
CA GLY A 129 17.53 11.38 43.23
C GLY A 129 17.58 12.42 42.12
N LYS A 130 18.67 13.21 42.07
CA LYS A 130 18.91 14.20 41.01
C LYS A 130 19.37 13.48 39.73
N GLU A 131 18.43 13.17 38.85
CA GLU A 131 18.72 13.09 37.42
C GLU A 131 18.21 14.37 36.75
N LYS A 132 19.13 15.08 36.11
CA LYS A 132 18.85 16.27 35.30
C LYS A 132 18.32 15.80 33.94
N ASP A 133 17.04 15.48 33.88
CA ASP A 133 16.33 15.49 32.59
C ASP A 133 15.89 16.93 32.30
N GLY A 134 16.28 17.42 31.13
CA GLY A 134 15.92 18.74 30.64
C GLY A 134 14.40 18.87 30.50
N LYS A 135 13.76 19.48 31.50
CA LYS A 135 12.45 20.12 31.32
C LYS A 135 12.67 21.34 30.43
N GLU A 136 12.51 21.17 29.12
CA GLU A 136 12.23 22.31 28.24
C GLU A 136 10.94 22.97 28.73
N ASP A 137 11.00 24.28 28.87
CA ASP A 137 9.93 25.13 29.36
C ASP A 137 8.73 25.08 28.37
N LEU A 138 7.65 24.38 28.74
CA LEU A 138 6.43 24.25 27.92
C LEU A 138 5.53 25.51 28.00
N GLY A 139 6.13 26.66 28.32
CA GLY A 139 5.45 27.91 28.69
C GLY A 139 4.99 28.81 27.54
N GLU A 140 5.31 28.48 26.29
CA GLU A 140 4.85 29.30 25.14
C GLU A 140 3.41 28.94 24.76
N GLN A 141 2.53 29.95 24.79
CA GLN A 141 1.19 29.85 24.25
C GLN A 141 1.28 29.71 22.72
N LEU A 142 0.81 28.59 22.19
CA LEU A 142 0.82 28.34 20.74
C LEU A 142 -0.20 29.27 20.05
N PRO A 143 0.08 29.74 18.82
CA PRO A 143 -0.82 30.64 18.07
C PRO A 143 -2.07 29.94 17.52
N PHE A 144 -2.23 28.64 17.79
CA PHE A 144 -3.32 27.80 17.35
C PHE A 144 -3.79 26.91 18.50
N ASP A 145 -5.01 26.39 18.40
CA ASP A 145 -5.67 25.61 19.44
C ASP A 145 -5.70 24.09 19.16
N LYS A 146 -5.41 23.68 17.93
CA LYS A 146 -5.37 22.29 17.45
C LYS A 146 -4.28 22.11 16.40
N VAL A 147 -3.70 20.91 16.34
CA VAL A 147 -2.87 20.47 15.22
C VAL A 147 -3.77 19.84 14.16
N VAL A 148 -3.63 20.27 12.90
CA VAL A 148 -4.34 19.69 11.75
C VAL A 148 -3.42 18.69 11.05
N THR A 149 -3.82 17.42 11.05
CA THR A 149 -3.05 16.33 10.42
C THR A 149 -3.29 16.30 8.90
N ALA A 150 -2.60 17.16 8.16
CA ALA A 150 -2.65 17.17 6.69
C ALA A 150 -1.57 16.31 6.03
N ASN A 151 -0.71 15.67 6.84
CA ASN A 151 0.50 14.98 6.40
C ASN A 151 0.31 13.49 6.12
N ILE A 152 -0.85 12.89 6.37
CA ILE A 152 -1.06 11.45 6.17
C ILE A 152 -2.44 11.16 5.60
N GLY A 153 -2.52 10.23 4.63
CA GLY A 153 -3.79 9.71 4.14
C GLY A 153 -4.36 8.65 5.07
N ASN A 154 -4.89 9.07 6.22
CA ASN A 154 -5.49 8.20 7.23
C ASN A 154 -6.95 8.62 7.51
N PRO A 155 -7.90 8.26 6.63
CA PRO A 155 -9.21 8.91 6.60
C PRO A 155 -10.00 8.89 7.90
N GLN A 156 -9.93 7.78 8.64
CA GLN A 156 -10.68 7.59 9.89
C GLN A 156 -9.92 8.09 11.13
N GLN A 157 -8.76 8.74 10.96
CA GLN A 157 -8.02 9.31 12.08
C GLN A 157 -8.86 10.36 12.80
N ARG A 158 -8.77 10.38 14.14
CA ARG A 158 -9.40 11.43 14.96
C ARG A 158 -8.99 12.82 14.44
N GLY A 159 -9.99 13.64 14.11
CA GLY A 159 -9.81 14.98 13.54
C GLY A 159 -9.94 15.04 12.02
N LEU A 160 -9.84 13.91 11.32
CA LEU A 160 -10.26 13.76 9.91
C LEU A 160 -11.66 13.14 9.84
N ASP A 161 -11.92 12.17 10.72
CA ASP A 161 -13.25 11.66 11.10
C ASP A 161 -14.12 11.20 9.91
N GLN A 162 -13.50 10.65 8.85
CA GLN A 162 -14.26 9.94 7.81
C GLN A 162 -15.08 8.83 8.47
N LYS A 163 -16.40 8.83 8.23
CA LYS A 163 -17.28 7.81 8.80
C LYS A 163 -16.96 6.45 8.18
N PRO A 164 -16.86 5.39 9.00
CA PRO A 164 -16.69 4.04 8.47
C PRO A 164 -17.95 3.57 7.76
N ILE A 165 -17.79 2.69 6.76
CA ILE A 165 -18.90 2.07 6.04
C ILE A 165 -19.66 1.11 6.98
N THR A 166 -20.97 1.31 7.10
CA THR A 166 -21.81 0.59 8.07
C THR A 166 -21.85 -0.90 7.77
N PHE A 167 -22.07 -1.28 6.51
CA PHE A 167 -22.09 -2.69 6.08
C PHE A 167 -20.82 -3.44 6.49
N TRP A 168 -19.65 -2.80 6.34
CA TRP A 168 -18.37 -3.40 6.72
C TRP A 168 -18.25 -3.61 8.22
N ARG A 169 -18.69 -2.62 9.02
CA ARG A 169 -18.68 -2.73 10.49
C ARG A 169 -19.62 -3.84 10.96
N GLN A 170 -20.80 -3.93 10.35
CA GLN A 170 -21.81 -4.92 10.68
C GLN A 170 -21.34 -6.35 10.39
N VAL A 171 -20.89 -6.64 9.15
CA VAL A 171 -20.40 -7.98 8.78
C VAL A 171 -19.24 -8.41 9.68
N ILE A 172 -18.27 -7.52 9.90
CA ILE A 172 -17.09 -7.88 10.69
C ILE A 172 -17.44 -8.05 12.16
N SER A 173 -18.36 -7.25 12.73
CA SER A 173 -18.80 -7.48 14.12
C SER A 173 -19.39 -8.87 14.34
N LEU A 174 -20.12 -9.40 13.36
CA LEU A 174 -20.67 -10.76 13.40
C LEU A 174 -19.60 -11.85 13.25
N LEU A 175 -18.50 -11.56 12.56
CA LEU A 175 -17.37 -12.48 12.42
C LEU A 175 -16.44 -12.46 13.64
N GLU A 176 -16.29 -11.31 14.29
CA GLU A 176 -15.54 -11.16 15.55
C GLU A 176 -16.29 -11.81 16.72
N TYR A 177 -17.63 -11.78 16.71
CA TYR A 177 -18.45 -12.48 17.69
C TYR A 177 -19.51 -13.40 17.04
N PRO A 178 -19.12 -14.59 16.56
CA PRO A 178 -19.98 -15.50 15.80
C PRO A 178 -21.24 -16.00 16.51
N ASP A 179 -21.27 -16.02 17.85
CA ASP A 179 -22.47 -16.44 18.60
C ASP A 179 -23.69 -15.56 18.24
N LEU A 180 -23.45 -14.30 17.88
CA LEU A 180 -24.48 -13.38 17.38
C LEU A 180 -25.19 -13.91 16.14
N LEU A 181 -24.56 -14.74 15.30
CA LEU A 181 -25.21 -15.30 14.11
C LEU A 181 -26.45 -16.17 14.43
N SER A 182 -26.53 -16.67 15.67
CA SER A 182 -27.63 -17.48 16.20
C SER A 182 -28.49 -16.75 17.24
N HIS A 183 -28.09 -15.54 17.64
CA HIS A 183 -28.77 -14.82 18.70
C HIS A 183 -30.16 -14.30 18.23
N PRO A 184 -31.24 -14.45 19.05
CA PRO A 184 -32.60 -14.09 18.64
C PRO A 184 -32.82 -12.61 18.28
N LEU A 185 -31.98 -11.71 18.83
CA LEU A 185 -32.07 -10.28 18.53
C LEU A 185 -31.32 -9.87 17.25
N THR A 186 -30.48 -10.73 16.68
CA THR A 186 -29.64 -10.39 15.52
C THR A 186 -30.45 -9.91 14.31
N PRO A 187 -31.58 -10.55 13.93
CA PRO A 187 -32.42 -10.05 12.84
C PRO A 187 -33.08 -8.69 13.11
N GLN A 188 -33.08 -8.22 14.37
CA GLN A 188 -33.59 -6.88 14.74
C GLN A 188 -32.51 -5.80 14.70
N ILE A 189 -31.23 -6.20 14.73
CA ILE A 189 -30.07 -5.29 14.79
C ILE A 189 -29.38 -5.17 13.44
N TYR A 190 -29.32 -6.27 12.68
CA TYR A 190 -28.56 -6.36 11.43
C TYR A 190 -29.47 -6.59 10.22
N PRO A 191 -29.18 -5.95 9.07
CA PRO A 191 -29.80 -6.29 7.80
C PRO A 191 -29.59 -7.76 7.43
N VAL A 192 -30.57 -8.37 6.75
CA VAL A 192 -30.52 -9.81 6.42
C VAL A 192 -29.33 -10.19 5.54
N ASP A 193 -28.99 -9.35 4.56
CA ASP A 193 -27.83 -9.54 3.67
C ASP A 193 -26.49 -9.45 4.41
N THR A 194 -26.42 -8.63 5.47
CA THR A 194 -25.25 -8.60 6.37
C THR A 194 -25.11 -9.93 7.11
N ILE A 195 -26.21 -10.46 7.66
CA ILE A 195 -26.21 -11.75 8.38
C ILE A 195 -25.82 -12.88 7.42
N GLU A 196 -26.39 -12.89 6.21
CA GLU A 196 -26.07 -13.87 5.17
C GLU A 196 -24.61 -13.79 4.72
N ARG A 197 -24.09 -12.57 4.51
CA ARG A 197 -22.67 -12.34 4.20
C ARG A 197 -21.77 -12.86 5.31
N ALA A 198 -22.07 -12.57 6.58
CA ALA A 198 -21.29 -13.04 7.71
C ALA A 198 -21.36 -14.57 7.87
N LYS A 199 -22.54 -15.19 7.70
CA LYS A 199 -22.69 -16.66 7.72
C LYS A 199 -21.89 -17.32 6.61
N LYS A 200 -21.92 -16.77 5.40
CA LYS A 200 -21.15 -17.25 4.25
C LYS A 200 -19.65 -17.22 4.57
N LEU A 201 -19.14 -16.06 4.97
CA LEU A 201 -17.72 -15.90 5.31
C LEU A 201 -17.30 -16.80 6.47
N TYR A 202 -18.13 -16.94 7.51
CA TYR A 202 -17.85 -17.85 8.61
C TYR A 202 -17.83 -19.32 8.16
N GLY A 203 -18.69 -19.72 7.23
CA GLY A 203 -18.69 -21.07 6.66
C GLY A 203 -17.45 -21.38 5.79
N GLU A 204 -16.93 -20.37 5.10
CA GLU A 204 -15.72 -20.49 4.25
C GLU A 204 -14.42 -20.42 5.06
N ILE A 205 -14.37 -19.57 6.09
CA ILE A 205 -13.16 -19.26 6.85
C ILE A 205 -13.08 -20.06 8.16
N GLY A 206 -14.21 -20.26 8.83
CA GLY A 206 -14.27 -20.59 10.24
C GLY A 206 -13.94 -19.38 11.13
N SER A 207 -13.15 -19.62 12.17
CA SER A 207 -12.73 -18.56 13.10
C SER A 207 -11.78 -17.58 12.45
N VAL A 208 -12.07 -16.28 12.56
CA VAL A 208 -11.15 -15.20 12.13
C VAL A 208 -9.89 -15.08 13.00
N GLY A 209 -9.80 -15.85 14.09
CA GLY A 209 -8.59 -15.98 14.91
C GLY A 209 -7.62 -17.08 14.46
N ALA A 210 -7.99 -17.89 13.47
CA ALA A 210 -7.14 -18.98 12.96
C ALA A 210 -6.21 -18.50 11.83
N TYR A 211 -5.13 -19.25 11.59
CA TYR A 211 -4.35 -19.09 10.37
C TYR A 211 -5.13 -19.56 9.14
N THR A 212 -4.89 -18.90 8.00
CA THR A 212 -5.40 -19.31 6.69
C THR A 212 -4.25 -19.83 5.84
N HIS A 213 -4.53 -20.22 4.59
CA HIS A 213 -3.48 -20.45 3.60
C HIS A 213 -2.58 -19.20 3.45
N SER A 214 -1.30 -19.37 3.12
CA SER A 214 -0.34 -18.26 3.08
C SER A 214 -0.59 -17.25 1.96
N LYS A 215 -1.26 -17.68 0.88
CA LYS A 215 -1.82 -16.77 -0.14
C LYS A 215 -3.06 -16.01 0.34
N GLY A 216 -3.67 -16.42 1.45
CA GLY A 216 -4.97 -15.99 1.94
C GLY A 216 -6.10 -17.00 1.66
N VAL A 217 -7.26 -16.75 2.27
CA VAL A 217 -8.49 -17.54 2.12
C VAL A 217 -8.81 -17.73 0.63
N LYS A 218 -9.00 -18.98 0.22
CA LYS A 218 -9.17 -19.35 -1.18
C LYS A 218 -10.40 -18.67 -1.80
N GLU A 219 -11.52 -18.70 -1.10
CA GLU A 219 -12.80 -18.15 -1.55
C GLU A 219 -12.75 -16.62 -1.71
N ILE A 220 -11.93 -15.95 -0.89
CA ILE A 220 -11.68 -14.50 -1.03
C ILE A 220 -10.80 -14.24 -2.27
N ARG A 221 -9.74 -15.03 -2.50
CA ARG A 221 -8.92 -14.93 -3.72
C ARG A 221 -9.75 -15.17 -4.99
N GLU A 222 -10.67 -16.12 -4.97
CA GLU A 222 -11.62 -16.35 -6.07
C GLU A 222 -12.53 -15.15 -6.33
N ARG A 223 -12.95 -14.44 -5.28
CA ARG A 223 -13.74 -13.21 -5.44
C ARG A 223 -12.92 -12.03 -5.91
N VAL A 224 -11.66 -11.91 -5.49
CA VAL A 224 -10.70 -10.94 -6.05
C VAL A 224 -10.50 -11.21 -7.56
N ALA A 225 -10.27 -12.47 -7.96
CA ALA A 225 -10.11 -12.85 -9.36
C ALA A 225 -11.34 -12.44 -10.21
N LYS A 226 -12.55 -12.77 -9.72
CA LYS A 226 -13.80 -12.37 -10.39
C LYS A 226 -14.00 -10.86 -10.43
N PHE A 227 -13.55 -10.13 -9.41
CA PHE A 227 -13.61 -8.67 -9.41
C PHE A 227 -12.72 -8.08 -10.49
N ILE A 228 -11.48 -8.57 -10.59
CA ILE A 228 -10.52 -8.17 -11.62
C ILE A 228 -11.08 -8.50 -13.01
N GLU A 229 -11.63 -9.70 -13.20
CA GLU A 229 -12.23 -10.11 -14.47
C GLU A 229 -13.41 -9.23 -14.88
N ARG A 230 -14.31 -8.88 -13.95
CA ARG A 230 -15.42 -7.96 -14.23
C ARG A 230 -14.93 -6.55 -14.57
N ARG A 231 -13.89 -6.06 -13.90
CA ARG A 231 -13.32 -4.72 -14.10
C ARG A 231 -12.61 -4.62 -15.45
N ASP A 232 -11.83 -5.65 -15.80
CA ASP A 232 -10.90 -5.59 -16.92
C ASP A 232 -11.46 -6.24 -18.20
N GLY A 233 -12.42 -7.17 -18.08
CA GLY A 233 -12.88 -8.00 -19.22
C GLY A 233 -11.94 -9.15 -19.58
N PHE A 234 -10.96 -9.45 -18.71
CA PHE A 234 -9.98 -10.51 -18.89
C PHE A 234 -9.87 -11.40 -17.64
N PRO A 235 -9.74 -12.73 -17.80
CA PRO A 235 -9.69 -13.65 -16.66
C PRO A 235 -8.53 -13.34 -15.70
N SER A 236 -8.71 -13.71 -14.45
CA SER A 236 -7.70 -13.65 -13.38
C SER A 236 -7.62 -15.02 -12.72
N ASP A 237 -6.42 -15.49 -12.40
CA ASP A 237 -6.23 -16.75 -11.70
C ASP A 237 -6.14 -16.50 -10.18
N PRO A 238 -7.05 -17.08 -9.37
CA PRO A 238 -6.95 -17.05 -7.91
C PRO A 238 -5.60 -17.49 -7.36
N GLU A 239 -4.89 -18.42 -8.03
CA GLU A 239 -3.59 -18.93 -7.59
C GLU A 239 -2.44 -17.95 -7.82
N HIS A 240 -2.65 -16.92 -8.63
CA HIS A 240 -1.71 -15.80 -8.81
C HIS A 240 -2.07 -14.57 -7.96
N ILE A 241 -3.05 -14.70 -7.06
CA ILE A 241 -3.45 -13.66 -6.12
C ILE A 241 -2.93 -13.98 -4.72
N PHE A 242 -2.29 -12.99 -4.10
CA PHE A 242 -1.81 -13.06 -2.73
C PHE A 242 -2.44 -11.95 -1.90
N LEU A 243 -3.17 -12.34 -0.86
CA LEU A 243 -3.65 -11.40 0.15
C LEU A 243 -2.47 -10.99 1.04
N THR A 244 -2.46 -9.73 1.47
CA THR A 244 -1.33 -9.12 2.19
C THR A 244 -1.79 -8.21 3.32
N ALA A 245 -0.87 -7.90 4.23
CA ALA A 245 -1.07 -6.98 5.35
C ALA A 245 -1.08 -5.49 4.89
N GLY A 246 -1.96 -5.17 3.94
CA GLY A 246 -1.92 -3.96 3.13
C GLY A 246 -0.92 -4.05 1.98
N ALA A 247 -1.07 -3.19 0.97
CA ALA A 247 -0.19 -3.17 -0.20
C ALA A 247 1.29 -3.01 0.16
N SER A 248 1.61 -2.29 1.25
CA SER A 248 3.00 -2.09 1.69
C SER A 248 3.72 -3.40 1.98
N ALA A 249 3.04 -4.38 2.59
CA ALA A 249 3.66 -5.69 2.84
C ALA A 249 3.92 -6.45 1.54
N GLY A 250 3.00 -6.37 0.58
CA GLY A 250 3.18 -6.96 -0.75
C GLY A 250 4.34 -6.33 -1.53
N VAL A 251 4.41 -5.00 -1.57
CA VAL A 251 5.51 -4.27 -2.24
C VAL A 251 6.86 -4.65 -1.64
N SER A 252 6.99 -4.57 -0.31
CA SER A 252 8.26 -4.91 0.34
C SER A 252 8.66 -6.37 0.15
N GLN A 253 7.70 -7.30 0.17
CA GLN A 253 7.94 -8.71 -0.10
C GLN A 253 8.44 -8.94 -1.53
N LEU A 254 7.77 -8.36 -2.53
CA LEU A 254 8.11 -8.60 -3.93
C LEU A 254 9.41 -7.93 -4.34
N LEU A 255 9.71 -6.73 -3.81
CA LEU A 255 11.03 -6.13 -3.99
C LEU A 255 12.13 -7.00 -3.37
N ASN A 256 11.88 -7.63 -2.23
CA ASN A 256 12.85 -8.54 -1.61
C ASN A 256 13.07 -9.83 -2.42
N VAL A 257 12.05 -10.33 -3.11
CA VAL A 257 12.16 -11.51 -3.97
C VAL A 257 12.80 -11.17 -5.34
N ALA A 258 12.45 -10.02 -5.91
CA ALA A 258 12.83 -9.65 -7.27
C ALA A 258 14.25 -9.07 -7.40
N LEU A 259 14.83 -8.55 -6.31
CA LEU A 259 16.05 -7.74 -6.37
C LEU A 259 17.21 -8.35 -5.61
N SER A 260 18.41 -8.12 -6.14
CA SER A 260 19.70 -8.34 -5.49
C SER A 260 20.36 -6.99 -5.15
N PRO A 261 21.26 -6.94 -4.14
CA PRO A 261 22.04 -5.74 -3.87
C PRO A 261 22.73 -5.20 -5.14
N GLY A 262 22.61 -3.89 -5.38
CA GLY A 262 23.10 -3.23 -6.59
C GLY A 262 22.11 -3.15 -7.75
N ASP A 263 20.99 -3.89 -7.72
CA ASP A 263 19.94 -3.76 -8.75
C ASP A 263 19.28 -2.38 -8.71
N GLY A 264 18.86 -1.91 -9.88
CA GLY A 264 18.15 -0.66 -10.10
C GLY A 264 16.65 -0.85 -10.24
N VAL A 265 15.87 0.10 -9.73
CA VAL A 265 14.41 0.17 -9.96
C VAL A 265 14.02 1.57 -10.38
N LEU A 266 13.32 1.68 -11.51
CA LEU A 266 12.76 2.93 -11.98
C LEU A 266 11.63 3.38 -11.05
N VAL A 267 11.74 4.56 -10.46
CA VAL A 267 10.77 5.12 -9.51
C VAL A 267 10.33 6.53 -9.92
N PRO A 268 9.04 6.87 -9.79
CA PRO A 268 8.54 8.18 -10.18
C PRO A 268 9.11 9.27 -9.28
N ILE A 269 9.26 10.47 -9.82
CA ILE A 269 9.51 11.69 -9.04
C ILE A 269 8.42 12.71 -9.42
N PRO A 270 7.60 13.15 -8.45
CA PRO A 270 7.57 12.74 -7.05
C PRO A 270 7.02 11.31 -6.85
N GLN A 271 7.48 10.61 -5.80
CA GLN A 271 7.06 9.22 -5.45
C GLN A 271 6.38 9.13 -4.09
N TYR A 272 5.73 8.00 -3.82
CA TYR A 272 5.47 7.54 -2.45
C TYR A 272 6.75 6.92 -1.81
N PRO A 273 7.27 7.44 -0.68
CA PRO A 273 8.61 7.09 -0.17
C PRO A 273 8.83 5.64 0.30
N LEU A 274 7.79 4.80 0.28
CA LEU A 274 7.93 3.36 0.58
C LEU A 274 8.94 2.68 -0.36
N TYR A 275 8.95 3.07 -1.62
CA TYR A 275 9.81 2.45 -2.63
C TYR A 275 11.28 2.71 -2.35
N THR A 276 11.71 3.98 -2.29
CA THR A 276 13.11 4.31 -1.93
C THR A 276 13.53 3.79 -0.57
N ALA A 277 12.66 3.83 0.44
CA ALA A 277 12.95 3.28 1.75
C ALA A 277 13.24 1.77 1.68
N THR A 278 12.45 1.03 0.91
CA THR A 278 12.65 -0.42 0.72
C THR A 278 13.91 -0.70 -0.09
N LEU A 279 14.16 0.04 -1.17
CA LEU A 279 15.37 -0.12 -1.99
C LEU A 279 16.64 0.14 -1.17
N ALA A 280 16.64 1.20 -0.35
CA ALA A 280 17.75 1.48 0.56
C ALA A 280 18.00 0.32 1.53
N ALA A 281 16.95 -0.24 2.15
CA ALA A 281 17.07 -1.38 3.05
C ALA A 281 17.67 -2.62 2.35
N LEU A 282 17.35 -2.83 1.07
CA LEU A 282 17.87 -3.92 0.23
C LEU A 282 19.23 -3.62 -0.41
N SER A 283 19.82 -2.46 -0.16
CA SER A 283 21.06 -2.01 -0.83
C SER A 283 20.92 -1.97 -2.36
N CYS A 284 19.74 -1.60 -2.84
CA CYS A 284 19.38 -1.41 -4.23
C CYS A 284 19.31 0.09 -4.57
N HIS A 285 19.30 0.43 -5.85
CA HIS A 285 19.37 1.80 -6.34
C HIS A 285 18.03 2.28 -6.91
N PRO A 286 17.45 3.38 -6.41
CA PRO A 286 16.39 4.07 -7.13
C PRO A 286 16.94 4.73 -8.39
N VAL A 287 16.29 4.51 -9.53
CA VAL A 287 16.55 5.19 -10.80
C VAL A 287 15.38 6.15 -11.05
N PRO A 288 15.50 7.45 -10.71
CA PRO A 288 14.37 8.36 -10.74
C PRO A 288 13.95 8.70 -12.18
N TYR A 289 12.65 8.70 -12.46
CA TYR A 289 12.08 9.29 -13.67
C TYR A 289 11.11 10.43 -13.30
N GLN A 290 11.13 11.53 -14.05
CA GLN A 290 10.41 12.76 -13.70
C GLN A 290 9.01 12.78 -14.30
N LEU A 291 7.97 12.82 -13.47
CA LEU A 291 6.61 13.08 -13.94
C LEU A 291 6.47 14.52 -14.45
N GLN A 292 5.67 14.72 -15.49
CA GLN A 292 5.56 16.03 -16.15
C GLN A 292 4.45 16.89 -15.52
N GLU A 293 4.79 17.72 -14.55
CA GLU A 293 3.83 18.62 -13.87
C GLU A 293 2.99 19.46 -14.84
N SER A 294 3.62 20.04 -15.87
CA SER A 294 2.95 20.89 -16.89
C SER A 294 1.89 20.15 -17.71
N SER A 295 1.94 18.83 -17.71
CA SER A 295 1.06 17.93 -18.46
C SER A 295 0.21 17.08 -17.52
N GLY A 296 -0.16 17.63 -16.35
CA GLY A 296 -1.01 16.92 -15.39
C GLY A 296 -0.31 15.75 -14.69
N TRP A 297 1.01 15.81 -14.54
CA TRP A 297 1.86 14.72 -14.00
C TRP A 297 1.86 13.45 -14.86
N SER A 298 1.74 13.61 -16.19
CA SER A 298 1.84 12.49 -17.14
C SER A 298 3.25 11.90 -17.21
N LEU A 299 3.34 10.75 -17.88
CA LEU A 299 4.58 10.02 -18.13
C LEU A 299 4.67 9.67 -19.62
N SER A 300 5.87 9.75 -20.19
CA SER A 300 6.10 9.42 -21.60
C SER A 300 7.33 8.54 -21.79
N GLN A 301 7.38 7.84 -22.93
CA GLN A 301 8.52 6.99 -23.28
C GLN A 301 9.89 7.71 -23.24
N PRO A 302 10.05 8.94 -23.78
CA PRO A 302 11.35 9.62 -23.74
C PRO A 302 11.85 9.92 -22.32
N VAL A 303 10.93 10.18 -21.38
CA VAL A 303 11.28 10.40 -19.97
C VAL A 303 11.84 9.12 -19.35
N LEU A 304 11.20 7.98 -19.61
CA LEU A 304 11.68 6.68 -19.13
C LEU A 304 13.01 6.30 -19.75
N GLN A 305 13.18 6.51 -21.06
CA GLN A 305 14.42 6.23 -21.76
C GLN A 305 15.58 7.06 -21.19
N ALA A 306 15.36 8.36 -20.96
CA ALA A 306 16.38 9.22 -20.36
C ALA A 306 16.77 8.77 -18.95
N ALA A 307 15.83 8.26 -18.15
CA ALA A 307 16.14 7.70 -16.83
C ALA A 307 16.98 6.42 -16.93
N ILE A 308 16.66 5.54 -17.87
CA ILE A 308 17.44 4.32 -18.14
C ILE A 308 18.86 4.68 -18.60
N ASP A 309 19.01 5.66 -19.48
CA ASP A 309 20.29 6.08 -20.04
C ASP A 309 21.16 6.86 -19.03
N SER A 310 20.57 7.30 -17.91
CA SER A 310 21.28 8.07 -16.87
C SER A 310 22.20 7.22 -15.98
N VAL A 311 22.12 5.89 -16.09
CA VAL A 311 22.90 4.96 -15.25
C VAL A 311 23.71 3.99 -16.09
N ASP A 312 24.86 3.60 -15.57
CA ASP A 312 25.67 2.50 -16.12
C ASP A 312 24.99 1.17 -15.78
N ARG A 313 24.28 0.58 -16.75
CA ARG A 313 23.50 -0.65 -16.56
C ARG A 313 24.34 -1.88 -16.24
N ASP A 314 25.63 -1.88 -16.55
CA ASP A 314 26.54 -2.97 -16.15
C ASP A 314 26.83 -2.92 -14.65
N LYS A 315 26.77 -1.72 -14.05
CA LYS A 315 26.93 -1.51 -12.60
C LYS A 315 25.61 -1.51 -11.84
N THR A 316 24.53 -1.08 -12.49
CA THR A 316 23.18 -0.97 -11.89
C THR A 316 22.16 -1.57 -12.87
N PRO A 317 22.04 -2.91 -12.91
CA PRO A 317 21.05 -3.57 -13.75
C PRO A 317 19.64 -3.15 -13.34
N ILE A 318 18.90 -2.53 -14.24
CA ILE A 318 17.52 -2.12 -13.96
C ILE A 318 16.61 -3.35 -14.12
N LYS A 319 15.86 -3.70 -13.07
CA LYS A 319 15.00 -4.90 -13.01
C LYS A 319 13.51 -4.60 -13.10
N ALA A 320 13.09 -3.46 -12.57
CA ALA A 320 11.68 -3.15 -12.43
C ALA A 320 11.39 -1.67 -12.69
N LEU A 321 10.15 -1.41 -13.12
CA LEU A 321 9.54 -0.09 -13.22
C LEU A 321 8.35 -0.02 -12.28
N VAL A 322 8.39 0.91 -11.34
CA VAL A 322 7.26 1.22 -10.46
C VAL A 322 6.43 2.31 -11.08
N VAL A 323 5.11 2.10 -11.15
CA VAL A 323 4.14 3.13 -11.53
C VAL A 323 3.07 3.23 -10.45
N ILE A 324 2.74 4.46 -10.03
CA ILE A 324 1.71 4.73 -9.01
C ILE A 324 0.55 5.42 -9.72
N ASN A 325 -0.58 4.73 -9.88
CA ASN A 325 -1.73 5.25 -10.63
C ASN A 325 -3.06 4.80 -9.99
N PRO A 326 -3.93 5.74 -9.53
CA PRO A 326 -3.71 7.18 -9.42
C PRO A 326 -2.53 7.60 -8.53
N GLY A 327 -1.90 8.72 -8.88
CA GLY A 327 -0.63 9.18 -8.31
C GLY A 327 -0.70 9.66 -6.86
N ASN A 328 0.35 9.37 -6.10
CA ASN A 328 0.62 9.93 -4.78
C ASN A 328 2.09 10.38 -4.75
N PRO A 329 2.36 11.69 -4.57
CA PRO A 329 1.49 12.72 -3.99
C PRO A 329 0.63 13.53 -4.98
N THR A 330 0.74 13.27 -6.29
CA THR A 330 0.27 14.20 -7.34
C THR A 330 -1.25 14.25 -7.54
N GLY A 331 -1.96 13.15 -7.26
CA GLY A 331 -3.39 13.01 -7.57
C GLY A 331 -3.71 12.87 -9.07
N GLY A 332 -2.69 12.85 -9.94
CA GLY A 332 -2.87 12.65 -11.39
C GLY A 332 -3.21 11.20 -11.73
N CYS A 333 -4.02 11.01 -12.76
CA CYS A 333 -4.35 9.70 -13.33
C CYS A 333 -3.74 9.59 -14.73
N LEU A 334 -3.04 8.49 -14.99
CA LEU A 334 -2.47 8.24 -16.32
C LEU A 334 -3.58 8.02 -17.36
N GLU A 335 -3.33 8.48 -18.58
CA GLU A 335 -4.16 8.13 -19.72
C GLU A 335 -3.75 6.76 -20.27
N GLU A 336 -4.68 6.05 -20.92
CA GLU A 336 -4.40 4.74 -21.51
C GLU A 336 -3.25 4.79 -22.52
N LYS A 337 -3.13 5.89 -23.27
CA LYS A 337 -2.02 6.11 -24.20
C LYS A 337 -0.66 6.04 -23.49
N ASP A 338 -0.51 6.75 -22.38
CA ASP A 338 0.73 6.75 -21.58
C ASP A 338 0.98 5.35 -21.00
N MET A 339 -0.07 4.67 -20.54
CA MET A 339 0.02 3.29 -20.04
C MET A 339 0.52 2.31 -21.12
N ARG A 340 0.07 2.47 -22.37
CA ARG A 340 0.54 1.65 -23.50
C ARG A 340 2.02 1.89 -23.81
N GLU A 341 2.49 3.14 -23.73
CA GLU A 341 3.92 3.47 -23.86
C GLU A 341 4.77 2.83 -22.75
N ILE A 342 4.26 2.81 -21.52
CA ILE A 342 4.91 2.18 -20.37
C ILE A 342 5.01 0.65 -20.56
N VAL A 343 3.91 -0.01 -20.92
CA VAL A 343 3.91 -1.47 -21.16
C VAL A 343 4.89 -1.85 -22.26
N ARG A 344 4.95 -1.04 -23.33
CA ARG A 344 5.92 -1.22 -24.41
C ARG A 344 7.36 -1.07 -23.92
N MET A 345 7.64 -0.06 -23.10
CA MET A 345 8.97 0.12 -22.51
C MET A 345 9.37 -1.10 -21.66
N CYS A 346 8.46 -1.62 -20.84
CA CYS A 346 8.72 -2.84 -20.06
C CYS A 346 9.01 -4.05 -20.94
N HIS A 347 8.29 -4.21 -22.05
CA HIS A 347 8.55 -5.25 -23.05
C HIS A 347 9.95 -5.11 -23.65
N ASP A 348 10.27 -3.92 -24.17
CA ASP A 348 11.50 -3.68 -24.92
C ASP A 348 12.76 -3.77 -24.05
N GLN A 349 12.64 -3.43 -22.76
CA GLN A 349 13.75 -3.40 -21.81
C GLN A 349 13.82 -4.63 -20.89
N GLY A 350 12.83 -5.54 -20.96
CA GLY A 350 12.74 -6.70 -20.08
C GLY A 350 12.59 -6.33 -18.61
N LEU A 351 11.67 -5.41 -18.30
CA LEU A 351 11.43 -4.90 -16.95
C LEU A 351 10.15 -5.46 -16.36
N VAL A 352 10.19 -5.83 -15.08
CA VAL A 352 8.98 -6.12 -14.30
C VAL A 352 8.21 -4.82 -14.05
N LEU A 353 6.95 -4.78 -14.47
CA LEU A 353 6.06 -3.66 -14.21
C LEU A 353 5.38 -3.84 -12.84
N MET A 354 5.65 -2.92 -11.92
CA MET A 354 5.05 -2.88 -10.58
C MET A 354 4.01 -1.76 -10.51
N ALA A 355 2.74 -2.10 -10.70
CA ALA A 355 1.62 -1.18 -10.75
C ALA A 355 0.96 -1.00 -9.37
N ASP A 356 1.25 0.12 -8.69
CA ASP A 356 0.58 0.52 -7.44
C ASP A 356 -0.76 1.20 -7.75
N GLU A 357 -1.83 0.41 -7.68
CA GLU A 357 -3.20 0.81 -8.03
C GLU A 357 -4.08 0.97 -6.77
N VAL A 358 -3.50 1.36 -5.64
CA VAL A 358 -4.21 1.46 -4.34
C VAL A 358 -5.32 2.51 -4.33
N TYR A 359 -5.31 3.48 -5.25
CA TYR A 359 -6.33 4.54 -5.36
C TYR A 359 -7.35 4.30 -6.49
N GLN A 360 -7.42 3.09 -7.06
CA GLN A 360 -8.32 2.81 -8.20
C GLN A 360 -9.82 3.05 -7.94
N THR A 361 -10.25 3.07 -6.68
CA THR A 361 -11.64 3.41 -6.27
C THR A 361 -11.82 4.89 -5.90
N ASN A 362 -10.78 5.70 -6.08
CA ASN A 362 -10.78 7.16 -5.90
C ASN A 362 -10.50 7.87 -7.21
N ILE A 363 -11.46 7.81 -8.11
CA ILE A 363 -11.45 8.58 -9.34
C ILE A 363 -12.52 9.64 -9.23
N TYR A 364 -12.18 10.91 -9.33
CA TYR A 364 -13.14 12.00 -9.16
C TYR A 364 -14.04 12.21 -10.38
N TYR A 365 -13.55 11.85 -11.57
CA TYR A 365 -14.27 12.05 -12.83
C TYR A 365 -14.45 10.72 -13.59
N PRO A 366 -15.12 9.71 -13.00
CA PRO A 366 -15.17 8.37 -13.57
C PRO A 366 -15.87 8.30 -14.95
N GLU A 367 -16.77 9.23 -15.24
CA GLU A 367 -17.49 9.29 -16.53
C GLU A 367 -16.60 9.75 -17.69
N THR A 368 -15.61 10.60 -17.42
CA THR A 368 -14.73 11.18 -18.45
C THR A 368 -13.32 10.61 -18.42
N LYS A 369 -12.85 10.17 -17.25
CA LYS A 369 -11.52 9.60 -17.03
C LYS A 369 -11.62 8.43 -16.04
N PRO A 370 -12.24 7.31 -16.42
CA PRO A 370 -12.36 6.14 -15.55
C PRO A 370 -10.99 5.57 -15.20
N PHE A 371 -10.93 4.81 -14.11
CA PHE A 371 -9.75 4.01 -13.81
C PHE A 371 -9.55 2.93 -14.89
N VAL A 372 -8.33 2.83 -15.40
CA VAL A 372 -7.88 1.76 -16.27
C VAL A 372 -6.72 1.05 -15.57
N SER A 373 -6.79 -0.28 -15.48
CA SER A 373 -5.73 -1.08 -14.86
C SER A 373 -4.61 -1.39 -15.86
N PHE A 374 -3.38 -1.51 -15.37
CA PHE A 374 -2.26 -1.98 -16.20
C PHE A 374 -2.48 -3.40 -16.72
N LYS A 375 -3.19 -4.24 -15.97
CA LYS A 375 -3.56 -5.58 -16.44
C LYS A 375 -4.44 -5.51 -17.68
N LYS A 376 -5.46 -4.65 -17.69
CA LYS A 376 -6.34 -4.47 -18.85
C LYS A 376 -5.53 -4.03 -20.07
N VAL A 377 -4.73 -2.97 -19.92
CA VAL A 377 -3.90 -2.44 -21.02
C VAL A 377 -2.94 -3.49 -21.55
N LEU A 378 -2.24 -4.21 -20.67
CA LEU A 378 -1.34 -5.30 -21.06
C LEU A 378 -2.08 -6.35 -21.87
N ARG A 379 -3.23 -6.86 -21.38
CA ARG A 379 -3.98 -7.92 -22.08
C ARG A 379 -4.59 -7.46 -23.40
N GLU A 380 -4.97 -6.19 -23.52
CA GLU A 380 -5.41 -5.60 -24.79
C GLU A 380 -4.25 -5.56 -25.80
N MET A 381 -3.09 -5.04 -25.38
CA MET A 381 -1.90 -4.99 -26.23
C MET A 381 -1.40 -6.38 -26.65
N GLU A 382 -1.47 -7.39 -25.77
CA GLU A 382 -1.14 -8.77 -26.11
C GLU A 382 -2.13 -9.37 -27.13
N ARG A 383 -3.37 -8.88 -27.24
CA ARG A 383 -4.32 -9.32 -28.28
C ARG A 383 -4.12 -8.59 -29.61
N GLU A 384 -3.63 -7.35 -29.58
CA GLU A 384 -3.42 -6.48 -30.74
C GLU A 384 -2.17 -6.87 -31.55
N GLN A 385 -2.15 -8.10 -32.09
CA GLN A 385 -0.98 -8.64 -32.80
C GLN A 385 -0.81 -8.10 -34.23
N ASP A 386 -1.87 -7.55 -34.83
CA ASP A 386 -1.85 -6.99 -36.19
C ASP A 386 -1.54 -5.48 -36.23
N GLY A 387 -1.17 -4.88 -35.08
CA GLY A 387 -0.86 -3.45 -34.98
C GLY A 387 0.52 -3.08 -35.54
N GLU A 388 0.79 -1.78 -35.70
CA GLU A 388 2.07 -1.27 -36.23
C GLU A 388 3.28 -1.65 -35.37
N ASN A 389 3.09 -1.86 -34.07
CA ASN A 389 4.15 -2.28 -33.15
C ASN A 389 3.57 -3.25 -32.09
N PRO A 390 3.43 -4.55 -32.36
CA PRO A 390 2.90 -5.49 -31.39
C PRO A 390 3.89 -5.73 -30.24
N ILE A 391 3.37 -6.13 -29.06
CA ILE A 391 4.19 -6.71 -27.99
C ILE A 391 4.05 -8.23 -28.03
N THR A 392 5.11 -8.95 -27.64
CA THR A 392 5.07 -10.40 -27.55
C THR A 392 4.20 -10.84 -26.36
N PRO A 393 3.13 -11.62 -26.57
CA PRO A 393 2.29 -12.09 -25.47
C PRO A 393 3.06 -12.90 -24.44
N GLY A 394 2.79 -12.66 -23.16
CA GLY A 394 3.43 -13.39 -22.06
C GLY A 394 4.82 -12.91 -21.67
N VAL A 395 5.38 -11.88 -22.34
CA VAL A 395 6.75 -11.38 -22.05
C VAL A 395 6.77 -10.34 -20.95
N VAL A 396 5.79 -9.43 -20.90
CA VAL A 396 5.77 -8.39 -19.86
C VAL A 396 5.29 -9.01 -18.55
N GLU A 397 6.21 -9.10 -17.60
CA GLU A 397 5.94 -9.45 -16.21
C GLU A 397 5.26 -8.26 -15.52
N LEU A 398 4.07 -8.49 -14.95
CA LEU A 398 3.28 -7.46 -14.28
C LEU A 398 2.89 -7.91 -12.88
N ILE A 399 3.03 -6.99 -11.93
CA ILE A 399 2.52 -7.13 -10.56
C ILE A 399 1.66 -5.92 -10.23
N SER A 400 0.36 -6.14 -10.01
CA SER A 400 -0.60 -5.10 -9.65
C SER A 400 -0.95 -5.16 -8.16
N PHE A 401 -0.87 -4.03 -7.46
CA PHE A 401 -1.15 -3.91 -6.02
C PHE A 401 -2.47 -3.19 -5.74
N HIS A 402 -3.22 -3.66 -4.75
CA HIS A 402 -4.40 -2.96 -4.25
C HIS A 402 -4.55 -3.05 -2.72
N SER A 403 -5.31 -2.14 -2.12
CA SER A 403 -5.52 -2.07 -0.67
C SER A 403 -6.86 -1.45 -0.29
N LEU A 404 -7.46 -1.94 0.79
CA LEU A 404 -8.63 -1.34 1.45
C LEU A 404 -8.31 -0.06 2.25
N SER A 405 -7.04 0.34 2.34
CA SER A 405 -6.63 1.44 3.22
C SER A 405 -7.10 2.80 2.74
N LYS A 406 -7.35 2.94 1.44
CA LYS A 406 -7.49 4.24 0.78
C LYS A 406 -8.92 4.46 0.33
N GLY A 407 -9.25 5.73 0.18
CA GLY A 407 -10.49 6.13 -0.45
C GLY A 407 -11.76 6.00 0.35
N VAL A 408 -12.82 5.63 -0.36
CA VAL A 408 -14.16 5.55 0.21
C VAL A 408 -14.26 4.49 1.31
N SER A 409 -13.43 3.43 1.25
CA SER A 409 -13.31 2.46 2.34
C SER A 409 -12.51 3.03 3.50
N GLY A 410 -11.28 3.51 3.24
CA GLY A 410 -10.47 4.23 4.24
C GLY A 410 -10.04 3.40 5.45
N GLU A 411 -9.94 2.08 5.30
CA GLU A 411 -9.78 1.11 6.40
C GLU A 411 -8.30 0.87 6.79
N CYS A 412 -7.51 1.95 6.89
CA CYS A 412 -6.05 1.92 7.07
C CYS A 412 -5.56 0.98 8.19
N GLY A 413 -6.28 0.92 9.31
CA GLY A 413 -5.90 0.13 10.48
C GLY A 413 -6.11 -1.38 10.33
N ARG A 414 -6.96 -1.83 9.39
CA ARG A 414 -7.26 -3.25 9.20
C ARG A 414 -6.18 -4.02 8.44
N ARG A 415 -5.25 -3.30 7.80
CA ARG A 415 -4.10 -3.89 7.12
C ARG A 415 -4.50 -4.99 6.12
N GLY A 416 -5.43 -4.70 5.22
CA GLY A 416 -5.78 -5.59 4.11
C GLY A 416 -5.31 -5.07 2.76
N GLY A 417 -4.95 -5.98 1.89
CA GLY A 417 -4.59 -5.70 0.50
C GLY A 417 -4.34 -6.99 -0.25
N TYR A 418 -4.03 -6.87 -1.52
CA TYR A 418 -3.59 -7.99 -2.34
C TYR A 418 -2.63 -7.51 -3.42
N PHE A 419 -1.90 -8.46 -4.02
CA PHE A 419 -1.32 -8.28 -5.33
C PHE A 419 -1.73 -9.42 -6.26
N GLU A 420 -1.75 -9.14 -7.56
CA GLU A 420 -1.92 -10.11 -8.63
C GLU A 420 -0.62 -10.21 -9.43
N LEU A 421 -0.20 -11.45 -9.73
CA LEU A 421 0.93 -11.75 -10.61
C LEU A 421 0.41 -12.06 -12.01
N VAL A 422 1.05 -11.49 -13.03
CA VAL A 422 0.72 -11.71 -14.44
C VAL A 422 2.01 -12.00 -15.20
N ASN A 423 2.01 -13.11 -15.95
CA ASN A 423 3.13 -13.58 -16.78
C ASN A 423 4.43 -13.87 -16.01
N ILE A 424 4.37 -14.09 -14.69
CA ILE A 424 5.52 -14.46 -13.87
C ILE A 424 5.81 -15.97 -14.01
N ASP A 425 7.08 -16.34 -14.12
CA ASP A 425 7.49 -17.76 -14.17
C ASP A 425 7.02 -18.53 -12.91
N GLU A 426 6.41 -19.70 -13.10
CA GLU A 426 5.82 -20.48 -12.01
C GLU A 426 6.83 -20.88 -10.92
N GLN A 427 8.10 -21.09 -11.26
CA GLN A 427 9.14 -21.37 -10.25
C GLN A 427 9.45 -20.13 -9.40
N VAL A 428 9.29 -18.93 -9.96
CA VAL A 428 9.37 -17.67 -9.21
C VAL A 428 8.13 -17.49 -8.34
N VAL A 429 6.94 -17.83 -8.84
CA VAL A 429 5.70 -17.86 -8.04
C VAL A 429 5.85 -18.77 -6.82
N ASP A 430 6.49 -19.93 -6.97
CA ASP A 430 6.80 -20.84 -5.86
C ASP A 430 7.74 -20.20 -4.83
N GLN A 431 8.73 -19.40 -5.25
CA GLN A 431 9.57 -18.65 -4.31
C GLN A 431 8.81 -17.53 -3.60
N ILE A 432 7.91 -16.83 -4.30
CA ILE A 432 7.02 -15.84 -3.69
C ILE A 432 6.12 -16.50 -2.63
N TYR A 433 5.56 -17.67 -2.94
CA TYR A 433 4.78 -18.46 -1.99
C TYR A 433 5.59 -18.90 -0.78
N LYS A 434 6.81 -19.40 -0.99
CA LYS A 434 7.74 -19.74 0.08
C LYS A 434 8.00 -18.53 0.98
N MET A 435 8.26 -17.36 0.41
CA MET A 435 8.47 -16.12 1.17
C MET A 435 7.21 -15.72 1.96
N ALA A 436 6.02 -15.83 1.36
CA ALA A 436 4.75 -15.55 2.04
C ALA A 436 4.51 -16.47 3.24
N SER A 437 4.89 -17.75 3.11
CA SER A 437 4.71 -18.75 4.18
C SER A 437 5.49 -18.46 5.46
N ILE A 438 6.59 -17.68 5.40
CA ILE A 438 7.38 -17.30 6.57
C ILE A 438 6.54 -16.48 7.56
N SER A 439 5.61 -15.67 7.04
CA SER A 439 4.69 -14.85 7.86
C SER A 439 3.38 -15.57 8.19
N LEU A 440 3.27 -16.87 7.85
CA LEU A 440 2.07 -17.70 7.97
C LEU A 440 0.91 -17.22 7.08
N CYS A 441 0.22 -16.14 7.43
CA CYS A 441 -0.81 -15.49 6.61
C CYS A 441 -1.04 -14.04 7.06
N PRO A 442 -1.58 -13.14 6.21
CA PRO A 442 -2.01 -11.82 6.68
C PRO A 442 -3.19 -11.96 7.68
N PRO A 443 -3.41 -10.94 8.55
CA PRO A 443 -4.55 -10.96 9.48
C PRO A 443 -5.88 -11.22 8.75
N VAL A 444 -6.64 -12.21 9.23
CA VAL A 444 -7.88 -12.67 8.56
C VAL A 444 -8.92 -11.56 8.47
N THR A 445 -8.98 -10.67 9.47
CA THR A 445 -9.86 -9.49 9.46
C THR A 445 -9.53 -8.52 8.32
N GLY A 446 -8.25 -8.39 7.96
CA GLY A 446 -7.81 -7.67 6.76
C GLY A 446 -8.21 -8.37 5.47
N GLN A 447 -8.16 -9.71 5.44
CA GLN A 447 -8.63 -10.51 4.30
C GLN A 447 -10.15 -10.37 4.09
N VAL A 448 -10.94 -10.42 5.17
CA VAL A 448 -12.38 -10.12 5.13
C VAL A 448 -12.64 -8.71 4.62
N GLY A 449 -11.81 -7.73 5.01
CA GLY A 449 -11.91 -6.39 4.45
C GLY A 449 -11.64 -6.34 2.93
N VAL A 450 -10.73 -7.19 2.40
CA VAL A 450 -10.55 -7.33 0.95
C VAL A 450 -11.79 -7.92 0.30
N ASP A 451 -12.42 -8.93 0.92
CA ASP A 451 -13.69 -9.50 0.45
C ASP A 451 -14.77 -8.44 0.22
N LEU A 452 -14.98 -7.61 1.25
CA LEU A 452 -16.00 -6.56 1.27
C LEU A 452 -15.69 -5.41 0.31
N LEU A 453 -14.41 -5.23 -0.06
CA LEU A 453 -13.97 -4.28 -1.09
C LEU A 453 -14.35 -4.75 -2.49
N VAL A 454 -14.14 -6.04 -2.78
CA VAL A 454 -14.25 -6.58 -4.15
C VAL A 454 -15.63 -7.16 -4.49
N ASP A 455 -16.45 -7.43 -3.46
CA ASP A 455 -17.83 -7.89 -3.59
C ASP A 455 -18.75 -7.14 -2.60
N PRO A 456 -18.93 -5.81 -2.79
CA PRO A 456 -19.81 -4.98 -1.97
C PRO A 456 -21.30 -5.36 -2.18
N PRO A 457 -22.23 -4.81 -1.37
CA PRO A 457 -23.66 -4.97 -1.60
C PRO A 457 -24.08 -4.54 -3.00
N LYS A 458 -25.09 -5.19 -3.56
CA LYS A 458 -25.58 -5.00 -4.94
C LYS A 458 -26.98 -4.39 -4.98
N PRO A 459 -27.37 -3.72 -6.09
CA PRO A 459 -28.74 -3.26 -6.27
C PRO A 459 -29.77 -4.35 -5.98
N GLY A 460 -30.72 -4.03 -5.10
CA GLY A 460 -31.75 -4.97 -4.62
C GLY A 460 -31.45 -5.62 -3.27
N GLU A 461 -30.19 -5.55 -2.78
CA GLU A 461 -29.85 -6.01 -1.44
C GLU A 461 -30.18 -4.93 -0.38
N PRO A 462 -30.68 -5.32 0.82
CA PRO A 462 -31.11 -4.39 1.87
C PRO A 462 -30.10 -3.32 2.28
N SER A 463 -28.81 -3.64 2.28
CA SER A 463 -27.73 -2.73 2.70
C SER A 463 -27.25 -1.81 1.57
N TYR A 464 -27.64 -2.06 0.31
CA TYR A 464 -27.10 -1.36 -0.86
C TYR A 464 -27.35 0.15 -0.83
N ALA A 465 -28.59 0.58 -0.58
CA ALA A 465 -28.93 2.01 -0.59
C ALA A 465 -28.16 2.81 0.47
N GLN A 466 -27.90 2.20 1.64
CA GLN A 466 -27.08 2.82 2.67
C GLN A 466 -25.61 2.85 2.26
N PHE A 467 -25.09 1.73 1.76
CA PHE A 467 -23.71 1.62 1.28
C PHE A 467 -23.42 2.67 0.19
N GLU A 468 -24.25 2.75 -0.84
CA GLU A 468 -24.13 3.73 -1.93
C GLU A 468 -24.16 5.16 -1.40
N LYS A 469 -25.07 5.48 -0.48
CA LYS A 469 -25.13 6.81 0.14
C LYS A 469 -23.84 7.14 0.90
N GLU A 470 -23.32 6.21 1.70
CA GLU A 470 -22.09 6.41 2.49
C GLU A 470 -20.86 6.60 1.58
N THR A 471 -20.74 5.82 0.52
CA THR A 471 -19.64 5.94 -0.46
C THR A 471 -19.75 7.22 -1.27
N ASN A 472 -20.95 7.59 -1.72
CA ASN A 472 -21.17 8.80 -2.53
C ASN A 472 -20.91 10.07 -1.73
N VAL A 473 -21.36 10.14 -0.47
CA VAL A 473 -21.06 11.29 0.40
C VAL A 473 -19.55 11.46 0.61
N THR A 474 -18.83 10.36 0.81
CA THR A 474 -17.38 10.38 1.01
C THR A 474 -16.67 10.81 -0.27
N HIS A 475 -17.05 10.25 -1.40
CA HIS A 475 -16.49 10.58 -2.71
C HIS A 475 -16.72 12.05 -3.07
N GLN A 476 -17.96 12.53 -2.97
CA GLN A 476 -18.32 13.92 -3.24
C GLN A 476 -17.56 14.88 -2.33
N SER A 477 -17.43 14.56 -1.03
CA SER A 477 -16.66 15.37 -0.08
C SER A 477 -15.19 15.50 -0.49
N LEU A 478 -14.57 14.43 -0.99
CA LEU A 478 -13.18 14.47 -1.46
C LEU A 478 -13.03 15.29 -2.74
N LEU A 479 -13.96 15.12 -3.70
CA LEU A 479 -13.99 15.90 -4.93
C LEU A 479 -14.14 17.40 -4.63
N ASP A 480 -15.16 17.79 -3.85
CA ASP A 480 -15.46 19.19 -3.54
C ASP A 480 -14.29 19.87 -2.83
N ARG A 481 -13.70 19.20 -1.83
CA ARG A 481 -12.55 19.72 -1.09
C ARG A 481 -11.32 19.84 -1.98
N SER A 482 -11.07 18.83 -2.82
CA SER A 482 -9.94 18.84 -3.75
C SER A 482 -10.05 19.98 -4.76
N ALA A 483 -11.23 20.16 -5.35
CA ALA A 483 -11.51 21.24 -6.29
C ALA A 483 -11.32 22.62 -5.63
N TYR A 484 -11.90 22.81 -4.44
CA TYR A 484 -11.76 24.04 -3.66
C TYR A 484 -10.29 24.34 -3.34
N MET A 485 -9.54 23.35 -2.85
CA MET A 485 -8.12 23.51 -2.53
C MET A 485 -7.30 23.91 -3.76
N SER A 486 -7.49 23.23 -4.90
CA SER A 486 -6.79 23.54 -6.15
C SER A 486 -7.10 24.96 -6.62
N GLU A 487 -8.36 25.38 -6.59
CA GLU A 487 -8.76 26.74 -6.97
C GLU A 487 -8.07 27.79 -6.07
N LYS A 488 -8.12 27.61 -4.75
CA LYS A 488 -7.53 28.56 -3.80
C LYS A 488 -6.01 28.63 -3.89
N PHE A 489 -5.33 27.49 -4.04
CA PHE A 489 -3.87 27.49 -4.20
C PHE A 489 -3.44 28.18 -5.50
N ASN A 490 -4.16 27.99 -6.61
CA ASN A 490 -3.87 28.69 -7.86
C ASN A 490 -4.17 30.20 -7.82
N ALA A 491 -4.94 30.67 -6.83
CA ALA A 491 -5.20 32.10 -6.63
C ALA A 491 -4.13 32.80 -5.77
N LEU A 492 -3.20 32.03 -5.16
CA LEU A 492 -2.13 32.58 -4.32
C LEU A 492 -0.92 33.02 -5.17
N PRO A 493 -0.26 34.14 -4.81
CA PRO A 493 0.89 34.65 -5.56
C PRO A 493 2.07 33.67 -5.49
N GLY A 494 2.62 33.25 -6.63
CA GLY A 494 3.75 32.32 -6.66
C GLY A 494 3.39 30.91 -6.20
N MET A 495 2.12 30.50 -6.27
CA MET A 495 1.70 29.12 -6.06
C MET A 495 0.90 28.61 -7.26
N SER A 496 1.14 27.36 -7.65
CA SER A 496 0.34 26.69 -8.67
C SER A 496 0.00 25.27 -8.22
N CYS A 497 -1.13 24.74 -8.66
CA CYS A 497 -1.58 23.42 -8.25
C CYS A 497 -2.36 22.72 -9.36
N GLN A 498 -1.82 21.61 -9.85
CA GLN A 498 -2.59 20.72 -10.72
C GLN A 498 -3.85 20.23 -10.01
N LYS A 499 -4.94 20.07 -10.78
CA LYS A 499 -6.17 19.47 -10.26
C LYS A 499 -5.89 17.99 -9.98
N ALA A 500 -6.29 17.50 -8.81
CA ALA A 500 -6.30 16.07 -8.59
C ALA A 500 -7.45 15.44 -9.39
N GLU A 501 -7.15 14.35 -10.07
CA GLU A 501 -8.10 13.52 -10.82
C GLU A 501 -8.53 12.30 -10.00
N GLY A 502 -7.74 11.97 -8.97
CA GLY A 502 -8.03 10.90 -8.03
C GLY A 502 -7.22 10.98 -6.74
N ALA A 503 -7.07 9.83 -6.08
CA ALA A 503 -6.40 9.69 -4.79
C ALA A 503 -7.01 10.57 -3.69
N MET A 504 -6.18 11.22 -2.85
CA MET A 504 -6.63 12.00 -1.68
C MET A 504 -5.74 13.22 -1.40
N TYR A 505 -4.87 13.60 -2.34
CA TYR A 505 -3.83 14.61 -2.13
C TYR A 505 -3.78 15.63 -3.25
N LEU A 506 -3.23 16.78 -2.90
CA LEU A 506 -2.76 17.79 -3.83
C LEU A 506 -1.27 18.04 -3.57
N PHE A 507 -0.58 18.48 -4.61
CA PHE A 507 0.85 18.75 -4.59
C PHE A 507 1.17 20.12 -5.21
N PRO A 508 0.71 21.23 -4.60
CA PRO A 508 1.03 22.56 -5.07
C PRO A 508 2.53 22.82 -5.15
N SER A 509 2.95 23.49 -6.22
CA SER A 509 4.28 24.07 -6.39
C SER A 509 4.32 25.50 -5.86
N ILE A 510 5.46 25.88 -5.31
CA ILE A 510 5.71 27.18 -4.67
C ILE A 510 6.94 27.80 -5.32
N GLU A 511 6.78 28.98 -5.90
CA GLU A 511 7.86 29.84 -6.34
C GLU A 511 8.50 30.50 -5.11
N MET A 512 9.59 29.91 -4.63
CA MET A 512 10.29 30.40 -3.44
C MET A 512 11.04 31.70 -3.73
N PRO A 513 10.79 32.79 -2.97
CA PRO A 513 11.57 34.02 -3.12
C PRO A 513 13.06 33.81 -2.80
N ASP A 514 13.95 34.55 -3.48
CA ASP A 514 15.41 34.44 -3.28
C ASP A 514 15.85 34.61 -1.82
N LYS A 515 15.18 35.50 -1.06
CA LYS A 515 15.48 35.70 0.37
C LYS A 515 15.05 34.49 1.20
N ALA A 516 13.97 33.81 0.84
CA ALA A 516 13.54 32.57 1.48
C ALA A 516 14.55 31.45 1.22
N LEU A 517 15.09 31.36 -0.01
CA LEU A 517 16.14 30.39 -0.35
C LEU A 517 17.41 30.61 0.49
N LYS A 518 17.88 31.86 0.60
CA LYS A 518 19.04 32.22 1.42
C LYS A 518 18.81 31.97 2.91
N GLU A 519 17.59 32.23 3.41
CA GLU A 519 17.24 31.94 4.80
C GLU A 519 17.18 30.43 5.06
N ALA A 520 16.66 29.64 4.13
CA ALA A 520 16.65 28.18 4.23
C ALA A 520 18.07 27.61 4.27
N GLU A 521 18.97 28.11 3.42
CA GLU A 521 20.40 27.77 3.44
C GLU A 521 21.05 28.12 4.78
N LYS A 522 20.78 29.32 5.31
CA LYS A 522 21.26 29.75 6.63
C LYS A 522 20.76 28.86 7.76
N ARG A 523 19.53 28.32 7.65
CA ARG A 523 18.96 27.35 8.60
C ARG A 523 19.43 25.91 8.37
N GLY A 524 20.19 25.65 7.30
CA GLY A 524 20.62 24.30 6.92
C GLY A 524 19.45 23.38 6.57
N LYS A 525 18.39 23.92 5.95
CA LYS A 525 17.18 23.19 5.58
C LYS A 525 16.87 23.37 4.08
N PRO A 526 16.28 22.36 3.42
CA PRO A 526 15.59 22.58 2.15
C PRO A 526 14.50 23.65 2.30
N ALA A 527 14.30 24.48 1.27
CA ALA A 527 13.38 25.62 1.35
C ALA A 527 11.92 25.22 1.60
N ASP A 528 11.47 24.10 1.03
CA ASP A 528 10.14 23.54 1.27
C ASP A 528 9.98 22.94 2.67
N VAL A 529 11.04 22.36 3.25
CA VAL A 529 11.06 21.92 4.66
C VAL A 529 10.95 23.12 5.59
N MET A 530 11.70 24.21 5.32
CA MET A 530 11.57 25.46 6.07
C MET A 530 10.14 26.00 5.96
N TYR A 531 9.59 26.08 4.75
CA TYR A 531 8.21 26.54 4.53
C TYR A 531 7.19 25.71 5.31
N ALA A 532 7.30 24.38 5.27
CA ALA A 532 6.39 23.48 5.98
C ALA A 532 6.53 23.57 7.51
N LEU A 533 7.74 23.79 8.03
CA LEU A 533 7.98 24.02 9.46
C LEU A 533 7.41 25.37 9.92
N ASP A 534 7.67 26.43 9.16
CA ASP A 534 7.14 27.76 9.44
C ASP A 534 5.58 27.76 9.38
N LEU A 535 4.99 27.00 8.44
CA LEU A 535 3.55 26.79 8.36
C LEU A 535 3.00 26.10 9.62
N LEU A 536 3.65 25.02 10.05
CA LEU A 536 3.27 24.28 11.25
C LEU A 536 3.34 25.18 12.49
N ASP A 537 4.39 25.98 12.61
CA ASP A 537 4.61 26.89 13.75
C ASP A 537 3.57 28.02 13.80
N ALA A 538 3.15 28.52 12.65
CA ALA A 538 2.17 29.60 12.58
C ALA A 538 0.72 29.11 12.76
N THR A 539 0.39 27.91 12.27
CA THR A 539 -1.01 27.50 12.05
C THR A 539 -1.42 26.19 12.71
N GLY A 540 -0.46 25.38 13.16
CA GLY A 540 -0.70 24.02 13.61
C GLY A 540 -0.95 23.02 12.48
N ILE A 541 -0.82 23.44 11.21
CA ILE A 541 -1.03 22.57 10.05
C ILE A 541 0.23 21.74 9.79
N CYS A 542 0.14 20.43 9.97
CA CYS A 542 1.20 19.49 9.63
C CYS A 542 1.01 19.02 8.18
N ALA A 543 1.79 19.56 7.25
CA ALA A 543 1.89 19.10 5.86
C ALA A 543 3.18 18.28 5.64
N VAL A 544 3.49 17.88 4.40
CA VAL A 544 4.79 17.24 4.06
C VAL A 544 5.47 18.03 2.94
N ALA A 545 6.73 18.40 3.14
CA ALA A 545 7.54 19.08 2.13
C ALA A 545 7.80 18.19 0.90
N GLY A 546 7.87 18.81 -0.29
CA GLY A 546 8.08 18.16 -1.57
C GLY A 546 9.36 17.33 -1.65
N SER A 547 10.43 17.82 -1.04
CA SER A 547 11.73 17.13 -0.89
C SER A 547 11.61 15.74 -0.28
N GLY A 548 10.61 15.50 0.57
CA GLY A 548 10.32 14.17 1.11
C GLY A 548 9.80 13.13 0.11
N PHE A 549 9.35 13.58 -1.07
CA PHE A 549 8.86 12.74 -2.17
C PHE A 549 9.83 12.72 -3.36
N GLY A 550 10.90 13.51 -3.31
CA GLY A 550 11.66 13.91 -4.48
C GLY A 550 10.90 14.92 -5.34
N GLN A 551 11.64 15.80 -6.01
CA GLN A 551 11.09 16.78 -6.95
C GLN A 551 12.17 17.20 -7.95
N LYS A 552 11.78 17.88 -9.03
CA LYS A 552 12.73 18.48 -9.97
C LYS A 552 13.62 19.50 -9.26
N GLU A 553 14.90 19.54 -9.60
CA GLU A 553 15.81 20.53 -9.03
C GLU A 553 15.33 21.96 -9.31
N GLY A 554 15.41 22.82 -8.30
CA GLY A 554 14.93 24.21 -8.36
C GLY A 554 13.42 24.38 -8.22
N THR A 555 12.65 23.30 -8.06
CA THR A 555 11.21 23.37 -7.74
C THR A 555 10.95 22.97 -6.29
N TYR A 556 9.87 23.51 -5.72
CA TYR A 556 9.52 23.33 -4.31
C TYR A 556 8.03 23.05 -4.22
N HIS A 557 7.67 22.04 -3.43
CA HIS A 557 6.28 21.61 -3.32
C HIS A 557 5.86 21.39 -1.88
N LEU A 558 4.56 21.26 -1.69
CA LEU A 558 3.96 20.86 -0.43
C LEU A 558 2.88 19.83 -0.69
N ARG A 559 2.95 18.64 -0.07
CA ARG A 559 1.81 17.71 -0.08
C ARG A 559 0.83 18.06 1.03
N VAL A 560 -0.42 18.21 0.64
CA VAL A 560 -1.58 18.36 1.52
C VAL A 560 -2.67 17.35 1.16
N THR A 561 -3.58 17.07 2.10
CA THR A 561 -4.68 16.11 1.87
C THR A 561 -6.04 16.79 1.79
N ALA A 562 -6.91 16.27 0.94
CA ALA A 562 -8.33 16.65 0.86
C ALA A 562 -9.19 16.00 1.98
N LEU A 563 -8.58 15.23 2.90
CA LEU A 563 -9.29 14.58 4.00
C LEU A 563 -9.74 15.55 5.09
N CYS A 564 -9.07 16.69 5.26
CA CYS A 564 -9.33 17.64 6.34
C CYS A 564 -10.77 18.17 6.28
N PRO A 565 -11.60 17.96 7.33
CA PRO A 565 -12.89 18.63 7.44
C PRO A 565 -12.69 20.14 7.63
N GLY A 566 -13.72 20.93 7.32
CA GLY A 566 -13.61 22.39 7.42
C GLY A 566 -12.58 22.98 6.46
N VAL A 567 -12.61 22.52 5.20
CA VAL A 567 -11.61 22.86 4.18
C VAL A 567 -11.40 24.38 4.02
N GLU A 568 -12.43 25.19 4.21
CA GLU A 568 -12.34 26.66 4.16
C GLU A 568 -11.46 27.24 5.27
N GLU A 569 -11.63 26.79 6.53
CA GLU A 569 -10.79 27.22 7.67
C GLU A 569 -9.35 26.76 7.47
N TYR A 570 -9.19 25.50 7.05
CA TYR A 570 -7.89 24.89 6.80
C TYR A 570 -7.10 25.61 5.69
N VAL A 571 -7.73 25.85 4.54
CA VAL A 571 -7.10 26.54 3.42
C VAL A 571 -6.91 28.03 3.74
N GLY A 572 -7.86 28.68 4.41
CA GLY A 572 -7.74 30.09 4.82
C GLY A 572 -6.49 30.34 5.66
N LYS A 573 -6.21 29.45 6.62
CA LYS A 573 -4.95 29.51 7.42
C LYS A 573 -3.69 29.37 6.55
N ILE A 574 -3.72 28.53 5.52
CA ILE A 574 -2.61 28.41 4.56
C ILE A 574 -2.48 29.68 3.73
N GLU A 575 -3.59 30.26 3.26
CA GLU A 575 -3.59 31.49 2.47
C GLU A 575 -2.97 32.66 3.25
N ASP A 576 -3.38 32.86 4.50
CA ASP A 576 -2.89 33.93 5.36
C ASP A 576 -1.39 33.76 5.64
N PHE A 577 -0.98 32.55 6.05
CA PHE A 577 0.42 32.21 6.25
C PHE A 577 1.25 32.46 4.98
N HIS A 578 0.76 32.01 3.82
CA HIS A 578 1.48 32.11 2.56
C HIS A 578 1.67 33.57 2.15
N LYS A 579 0.64 34.41 2.24
CA LYS A 579 0.73 35.86 1.93
C LYS A 579 1.75 36.55 2.84
N ASP A 580 1.75 36.22 4.14
CA ASP A 580 2.72 36.76 5.09
C ASP A 580 4.14 36.26 4.83
N PHE A 581 4.30 34.98 4.47
CA PHE A 581 5.58 34.39 4.08
C PHE A 581 6.15 35.09 2.85
N MET A 582 5.35 35.24 1.79
CA MET A 582 5.75 35.94 0.57
C MET A 582 6.13 37.38 0.86
N LYS A 583 5.35 38.11 1.68
CA LYS A 583 5.68 39.49 2.09
C LYS A 583 6.98 39.57 2.90
N ARG A 584 7.24 38.60 3.78
CA ARG A 584 8.44 38.56 4.63
C ARG A 584 9.71 38.38 3.80
N TYR A 585 9.63 37.60 2.73
CA TYR A 585 10.79 37.24 1.89
C TYR A 585 10.76 37.86 0.48
N ALA A 586 9.81 38.76 0.21
CA ALA A 586 9.71 39.52 -1.05
C ALA A 586 10.97 40.32 -1.36
#